data_AF-A0A917N2N9-F1
#
_entry.id   AF-A0A917N2N9-F1
#
_cell.length_a   1.000
_cell.length_b   1.000
_cell.length_c   1.000
_cell.angle_alpha   90.00
_cell.angle_beta   90.00
_cell.angle_gamma   90.00
#
_symmetry.space_group_name_H-M   'P 1'
#
loop_
_entity.id
_entity.type
_entity.pdbx_description
1 polymer ?
#
loop_
_entity_poly.entity_id
_entity_poly.type
_entity_poly.pdbx_seq_one_letter_code
_entity_poly.pdbx_strand_id
1 'polypeptide(L)'
;MNFSAQKQEPGWYYASGFTKSQQYQLFFLQFMRVSILITALLIATLQLLLAVPTHGQDMTVEKVTVSLNQQELTTALKQIEQQTTLRFFYRKAEVDKLDKLNLPPARRTIERTLFELLHNRGFSFRQLDQNILIETNSQPQNIQTRISGKVLAADTKQPLVSARVELLRNTDLQLVGQAFTDSIGRYGWRVLLCTLLRMIA
;
A
#
# COMPACT_ATOMS: atom_id res chain seq x y z
N MET A 1 -15.85 58.40 94.00
CA MET A 1 -14.62 57.74 94.47
C MET A 1 -14.61 56.31 93.94
N ASN A 2 -13.59 55.99 93.12
CA ASN A 2 -13.06 54.70 92.67
C ASN A 2 -14.03 53.57 92.26
N PHE A 3 -14.36 53.52 90.96
CA PHE A 3 -14.71 52.27 90.29
C PHE A 3 -13.42 51.57 89.87
N SER A 4 -13.07 50.46 90.52
CA SER A 4 -11.99 49.57 90.09
C SER A 4 -12.58 48.50 89.19
N ALA A 5 -12.20 48.48 87.91
CA ALA A 5 -12.59 47.43 86.98
C ALA A 5 -11.55 46.30 87.03
N GLN A 6 -11.91 45.16 87.64
CA GLN A 6 -11.09 43.97 87.62
C GLN A 6 -11.24 43.27 86.26
N LYS A 7 -10.12 43.17 85.53
CA LYS A 7 -10.05 42.51 84.22
C LYS A 7 -10.29 41.00 84.39
N GLN A 8 -11.30 40.47 83.72
CA GLN A 8 -11.60 39.03 83.68
C GLN A 8 -10.58 38.33 82.77
N GLU A 9 -9.86 37.34 83.30
CA GLU A 9 -8.98 36.45 82.54
C GLU A 9 -9.82 35.56 81.60
N PRO A 10 -9.53 35.48 80.30
CA PRO A 10 -10.24 34.57 79.41
C PRO A 10 -9.88 33.12 79.75
N GLY A 11 -10.88 32.34 80.11
CA GLY A 11 -10.73 30.91 80.43
C GLY A 11 -10.11 30.12 79.29
N TRP A 12 -9.16 29.25 79.64
CA TRP A 12 -8.28 28.44 78.77
C TRP A 12 -8.97 27.37 77.90
N TYR A 13 -10.30 27.42 77.71
CA TYR A 13 -11.06 26.34 77.09
C TYR A 13 -11.42 26.54 75.61
N TYR A 14 -11.03 27.65 74.97
CA TYR A 14 -11.40 27.92 73.58
C TYR A 14 -10.25 27.87 72.55
N ALA A 15 -9.03 27.55 72.97
CA ALA A 15 -7.85 27.61 72.08
C ALA A 15 -7.37 26.25 71.53
N SER A 16 -8.06 25.12 71.80
CA SER A 16 -7.60 23.78 71.39
C SER A 16 -8.38 23.13 70.24
N GLY A 17 -9.47 23.74 69.76
CA GLY A 17 -10.35 23.15 68.74
C GLY A 17 -10.02 23.47 67.27
N PHE A 18 -9.23 24.50 67.00
CA PHE A 18 -9.09 25.04 65.63
C PHE A 18 -7.94 24.44 64.81
N THR A 19 -7.00 23.71 65.43
CA THR A 19 -5.77 23.27 64.76
C THR A 19 -5.89 21.96 64.00
N LYS A 20 -6.78 21.04 64.41
CA LYS A 20 -6.95 19.74 63.72
C LYS A 20 -7.71 19.87 62.39
N SER A 21 -8.85 20.57 62.37
CA SER A 21 -9.69 20.78 61.17
C SER A 21 -8.92 21.43 60.01
N GLN A 22 -8.10 22.44 60.34
CA GLN A 22 -7.32 23.21 59.37
C GLN A 22 -6.18 22.40 58.73
N GLN A 23 -5.58 21.45 59.48
CA GLN A 23 -4.57 20.53 58.96
C GLN A 23 -5.19 19.55 57.94
N TYR A 24 -6.36 18.96 58.24
CA TYR A 24 -7.04 18.05 57.31
C TYR A 24 -7.44 18.74 56.00
N GLN A 25 -7.81 20.02 56.01
CA GLN A 25 -8.15 20.75 54.77
C GLN A 25 -6.94 20.93 53.84
N LEU A 26 -5.75 21.23 54.38
CA LEU A 26 -4.53 21.35 53.58
C LEU A 26 -4.09 19.99 53.00
N PHE A 27 -4.15 18.92 53.80
CA PHE A 27 -3.89 17.56 53.33
C PHE A 27 -4.93 17.11 52.28
N PHE A 28 -6.21 17.44 52.46
CA PHE A 28 -7.28 17.11 51.53
C PHE A 28 -7.13 17.87 50.20
N LEU A 29 -6.74 19.14 50.24
CA LEU A 29 -6.43 19.93 49.04
C LEU A 29 -5.20 19.39 48.28
N GLN A 30 -4.18 18.89 48.98
CA GLN A 30 -3.04 18.21 48.35
C GLN A 30 -3.46 16.88 47.72
N PHE A 31 -4.31 16.11 48.39
CA PHE A 31 -4.84 14.85 47.87
C PHE A 31 -5.69 15.06 46.60
N MET A 32 -6.46 16.15 46.55
CA MET A 32 -7.22 16.55 45.35
C MET A 32 -6.29 16.84 44.16
N ARG A 33 -5.20 17.57 44.37
CA ARG A 33 -4.22 17.86 43.30
C ARG A 33 -3.52 16.60 42.80
N VAL A 34 -3.09 15.73 43.71
CA VAL A 34 -2.40 14.48 43.34
C VAL A 34 -3.35 13.52 42.60
N SER A 35 -4.60 13.41 43.03
CA SER A 35 -5.62 12.59 42.36
C SER A 35 -5.92 13.07 40.94
N ILE A 36 -6.01 14.40 40.74
CA ILE A 36 -6.21 14.98 39.40
C ILE A 36 -5.00 14.71 38.49
N LEU A 37 -3.77 14.83 39.01
CA LEU A 37 -2.57 14.55 38.22
C LEU A 37 -2.47 13.08 37.82
N ILE A 38 -2.81 12.16 38.72
CA ILE A 38 -2.80 10.72 38.45
C ILE A 38 -3.88 10.35 37.43
N THR A 39 -5.09 10.89 37.58
CA THR A 39 -6.18 10.61 36.61
C THR A 39 -5.88 11.21 35.24
N ALA A 40 -5.31 12.42 35.16
CA ALA A 40 -4.85 13.02 33.91
C ALA A 40 -3.74 12.19 33.24
N LEU A 41 -2.78 11.68 34.02
CA LEU A 41 -1.73 10.80 33.52
C LEU A 41 -2.29 9.49 32.98
N LEU A 42 -3.22 8.86 33.72
CA LEU A 42 -3.89 7.63 33.27
C LEU A 42 -4.68 7.85 31.97
N ILE A 43 -5.44 8.94 31.87
CA ILE A 43 -6.16 9.30 30.64
C ILE A 43 -5.17 9.52 29.49
N ALA A 44 -4.06 10.24 29.71
CA ALA A 44 -3.05 10.45 28.68
C ALA A 44 -2.42 9.14 28.18
N THR A 45 -2.11 8.21 29.09
CA THR A 45 -1.59 6.87 28.71
C THR A 45 -2.63 6.01 27.99
N LEU A 46 -3.91 6.13 28.34
CA LEU A 46 -4.99 5.41 27.66
C LEU A 46 -5.21 5.93 26.24
N GLN A 47 -5.08 7.24 26.03
CA GLN A 47 -5.14 7.86 24.70
C GLN A 47 -3.97 7.40 23.81
N LEU A 48 -2.78 7.16 24.39
CA LEU A 48 -1.64 6.58 23.66
C LEU A 48 -1.87 5.10 23.31
N LEU A 49 -2.52 4.33 24.18
CA LEU A 49 -2.84 2.92 23.92
C LEU A 49 -3.93 2.76 22.85
N LEU A 50 -4.88 3.70 22.81
CA LEU A 50 -5.92 3.79 21.79
C LEU A 50 -5.48 4.59 20.54
N ALA A 51 -4.19 4.95 20.44
CA ALA A 51 -3.66 5.56 19.23
C ALA A 51 -3.71 4.52 18.11
N VAL A 52 -4.85 4.51 17.42
CA VAL A 52 -5.05 3.80 16.16
C VAL A 52 -3.86 4.14 15.27
N PRO A 53 -3.23 3.15 14.59
CA PRO A 53 -2.17 3.43 13.64
C PRO A 53 -2.63 4.56 12.73
N THR A 54 -1.91 5.67 12.77
CA THR A 54 -2.17 6.83 11.94
C THR A 54 -1.83 6.43 10.51
N HIS A 55 -2.80 5.80 9.84
CA HIS A 55 -2.80 5.50 8.40
C HIS A 55 -2.92 6.80 7.58
N GLY A 56 -2.19 7.85 7.99
CA GLY A 56 -2.15 9.15 7.31
C GLY A 56 -1.31 9.13 6.03
N GLN A 57 -0.79 7.98 5.62
CA GLN A 57 0.11 7.83 4.46
C GLN A 57 -0.28 6.69 3.52
N ASP A 58 -1.55 6.27 3.56
CA ASP A 58 -2.09 5.34 2.56
C ASP A 58 -2.37 6.12 1.26
N MET A 59 -1.88 5.63 0.11
CA MET A 59 -2.06 6.26 -1.21
C MET A 59 -3.53 6.45 -1.61
N THR A 60 -4.41 5.75 -0.90
CA THR A 60 -5.87 5.77 -1.03
C THR A 60 -6.49 7.03 -0.40
N VAL A 61 -5.84 7.62 0.61
CA VAL A 61 -6.41 8.69 1.45
C VAL A 61 -5.76 10.06 1.17
N GLU A 62 -4.45 10.10 0.88
CA GLU A 62 -3.77 11.36 0.55
C GLU A 62 -4.17 11.90 -0.84
N LYS A 63 -4.56 13.18 -0.88
CA LYS A 63 -4.94 13.90 -2.10
C LYS A 63 -3.83 14.83 -2.54
N VAL A 64 -3.40 14.70 -3.79
CA VAL A 64 -2.35 15.51 -4.40
C VAL A 64 -2.91 16.26 -5.59
N THR A 65 -2.42 17.48 -5.82
CA THR A 65 -2.75 18.25 -7.03
C THR A 65 -1.55 18.20 -7.95
N VAL A 66 -1.66 17.42 -9.02
CA VAL A 66 -0.60 17.29 -10.04
C VAL A 66 -1.10 17.87 -11.34
N SER A 67 -0.26 18.67 -11.99
CA SER A 67 -0.56 19.28 -13.28
C SER A 67 0.59 19.00 -14.25
N LEU A 68 0.28 18.34 -15.36
CA LEU A 68 1.28 17.91 -16.34
C LEU A 68 0.86 18.35 -17.73
N ASN A 69 1.66 19.22 -18.35
CA ASN A 69 1.48 19.67 -19.72
C ASN A 69 2.61 19.10 -20.59
N GLN A 70 2.43 17.90 -21.16
CA GLN A 70 3.40 17.23 -22.04
C GLN A 70 4.79 17.00 -21.40
N GLN A 71 4.80 16.57 -20.15
CA GLN A 71 6.03 16.33 -19.38
C GLN A 71 6.32 14.84 -19.26
N GLU A 72 7.57 14.51 -18.94
CA GLU A 72 7.99 13.13 -18.68
C GLU A 72 7.39 12.60 -17.38
N LEU A 73 7.19 11.27 -17.30
CA LEU A 73 6.71 10.60 -16.09
C LEU A 73 7.60 10.91 -14.88
N THR A 74 8.91 11.01 -15.10
CA THR A 74 9.89 11.40 -14.06
C THR A 74 9.54 12.72 -13.38
N THR A 75 9.07 13.70 -14.15
CA THR A 75 8.67 15.02 -13.65
C THR A 75 7.37 14.94 -12.85
N ALA A 76 6.40 14.14 -13.33
CA ALA A 76 5.15 13.85 -12.62
C ALA A 76 5.40 13.24 -11.24
N LEU A 77 6.22 12.19 -11.20
CA LEU A 77 6.56 11.49 -9.97
C LEU A 77 7.26 12.43 -8.99
N LYS A 78 8.21 13.24 -9.47
CA LYS A 78 8.92 14.22 -8.64
C LYS A 78 8.00 15.28 -8.04
N GLN A 79 7.00 15.76 -8.78
CA GLN A 79 6.00 16.69 -8.24
C GLN A 79 5.15 16.07 -7.12
N ILE A 80 4.87 14.76 -7.22
CA ILE A 80 4.17 14.01 -6.17
C ILE A 80 5.09 13.83 -4.95
N GLU A 81 6.36 13.49 -5.14
CA GLU A 81 7.35 13.40 -4.04
C GLU A 81 7.57 14.72 -3.32
N GLN A 82 7.43 15.86 -4.00
CA GLN A 82 7.53 17.18 -3.38
C GLN A 82 6.34 17.51 -2.47
N GLN A 83 5.16 16.92 -2.74
CA GLN A 83 3.93 17.18 -2.00
C GLN A 83 3.64 16.11 -0.93
N THR A 84 4.38 15.01 -0.92
CA THR A 84 4.13 13.83 -0.08
C THR A 84 5.42 13.36 0.59
N THR A 85 5.32 12.45 1.57
CA THR A 85 6.52 11.80 2.15
C THR A 85 6.91 10.51 1.38
N LEU A 86 6.18 10.19 0.31
CA LEU A 86 6.34 8.94 -0.43
C LEU A 86 7.53 9.02 -1.39
N ARG A 87 8.22 7.90 -1.58
CA ARG A 87 9.37 7.78 -2.50
C ARG A 87 9.06 6.80 -3.61
N PHE A 88 9.31 7.18 -4.86
CA PHE A 88 9.09 6.31 -6.00
C PHE A 88 10.36 5.55 -6.39
N PHE A 89 10.21 4.25 -6.63
CA PHE A 89 11.24 3.38 -7.16
C PHE A 89 10.82 2.86 -8.53
N TYR A 90 11.67 3.06 -9.53
CA TYR A 90 11.42 2.64 -10.90
C TYR A 90 12.74 2.43 -11.66
N ARG A 91 12.69 1.68 -12.76
CA ARG A 91 13.84 1.54 -13.67
C ARG A 91 13.81 2.65 -14.71
N LYS A 92 14.83 3.53 -14.70
CA LYS A 92 14.94 4.65 -15.67
C LYS A 92 14.85 4.18 -17.12
N ALA A 93 15.55 3.10 -17.48
CA ALA A 93 15.54 2.55 -18.84
C ALA A 93 14.16 2.09 -19.35
N GLU A 94 13.20 1.84 -18.44
CA GLU A 94 11.83 1.48 -18.80
C GLU A 94 10.94 2.73 -18.88
N VAL A 95 11.15 3.69 -17.96
CA VAL A 95 10.38 4.93 -17.89
C VAL A 95 10.76 5.92 -19.01
N ASP A 96 12.02 5.99 -19.41
CA ASP A 96 12.51 6.88 -20.47
C ASP A 96 11.97 6.51 -21.86
N LYS A 97 11.42 5.30 -22.02
CA LYS A 97 10.78 4.83 -23.26
C LYS A 97 9.33 5.29 -23.42
N LEU A 98 8.75 5.91 -22.40
CA LEU A 98 7.36 6.39 -22.43
C LEU A 98 7.24 7.74 -23.13
N ASP A 99 6.18 7.89 -23.93
CA ASP A 99 5.85 9.19 -24.52
C ASP A 99 5.45 10.22 -23.46
N LYS A 100 5.57 11.49 -23.84
CA LYS A 100 5.17 12.65 -23.02
C LYS A 100 3.73 12.51 -22.52
N LEU A 101 3.53 12.80 -21.24
CA LEU A 101 2.25 12.65 -20.55
C LEU A 101 1.53 14.00 -20.46
N ASN A 102 0.21 13.97 -20.63
CA ASN A 102 -0.67 15.10 -20.44
C ASN A 102 -1.71 14.74 -19.39
N LEU A 103 -1.69 15.42 -18.24
CA LEU A 103 -2.65 15.22 -17.16
C LEU A 103 -3.18 16.58 -16.72
N PRO A 104 -4.49 16.85 -16.88
CA PRO A 104 -5.06 18.12 -16.49
C PRO A 104 -5.00 18.31 -14.96
N PRO A 105 -4.74 19.54 -14.49
CA PRO A 105 -4.68 19.88 -13.07
C PRO A 105 -5.99 19.52 -12.39
N ALA A 106 -5.96 18.54 -11.48
CA ALA A 106 -7.09 18.29 -10.59
C ALA A 106 -6.61 17.71 -9.26
N ARG A 107 -7.40 17.95 -8.20
CA ARG A 107 -7.25 17.28 -6.91
C ARG A 107 -7.72 15.84 -7.03
N ARG A 108 -6.80 14.89 -6.98
CA ARG A 108 -7.08 13.46 -7.03
C ARG A 108 -6.31 12.74 -5.92
N THR A 109 -6.72 11.53 -5.58
CA THR A 109 -5.89 10.67 -4.72
C THR A 109 -4.63 10.24 -5.47
N ILE A 110 -3.58 9.89 -4.73
CA ILE A 110 -2.31 9.44 -5.31
C ILE A 110 -2.54 8.18 -6.15
N GLU A 111 -3.34 7.23 -5.64
CA GLU A 111 -3.75 6.03 -6.37
C GLU A 111 -4.40 6.36 -7.71
N ARG A 112 -5.38 7.28 -7.73
CA ARG A 112 -6.07 7.68 -8.96
C ARG A 112 -5.14 8.40 -9.92
N THR A 113 -4.24 9.23 -9.40
CA THR A 113 -3.26 9.95 -10.21
C THR A 113 -2.29 8.96 -10.87
N LEU A 114 -1.75 8.00 -10.12
CA LEU A 114 -0.89 6.95 -10.65
C LEU A 114 -1.62 6.03 -11.62
N PHE A 115 -2.88 5.71 -11.33
CA PHE A 115 -3.71 4.96 -12.26
C PHE A 115 -3.79 5.68 -13.60
N GLU A 116 -4.22 6.94 -13.65
CA GLU A 116 -4.31 7.71 -14.90
C GLU A 116 -2.96 7.86 -15.63
N LEU A 117 -1.87 8.04 -14.88
CA LEU A 117 -0.52 8.19 -15.45
C LEU A 117 0.02 6.89 -16.07
N LEU A 118 -0.30 5.75 -15.46
CA LEU A 118 0.22 4.43 -15.85
C LEU A 118 -0.79 3.61 -16.66
N HIS A 119 -2.05 4.05 -16.72
CA HIS A 119 -3.12 3.42 -17.48
C HIS A 119 -2.73 3.35 -18.95
N ASN A 120 -2.99 2.20 -19.59
CA ASN A 120 -2.69 1.95 -21.01
C ASN A 120 -1.20 1.93 -21.39
N ARG A 121 -0.28 2.01 -20.42
CA ARG A 121 1.19 2.01 -20.67
C ARG A 121 1.88 0.69 -20.33
N GLY A 122 1.14 -0.28 -19.78
CA GLY A 122 1.70 -1.58 -19.40
C GLY A 122 2.56 -1.54 -18.13
N PHE A 123 2.32 -0.57 -17.24
CA PHE A 123 2.98 -0.47 -15.94
C PHE A 123 2.00 -0.82 -14.82
N SER A 124 2.50 -1.46 -13.77
CA SER A 124 1.81 -1.70 -12.51
C SER A 124 2.54 -0.98 -11.39
N PHE A 125 1.81 -0.60 -10.34
CA PHE A 125 2.39 0.03 -9.16
C PHE A 125 1.96 -0.71 -7.90
N ARG A 126 2.82 -0.73 -6.88
CA ARG A 126 2.54 -1.31 -5.57
C ARG A 126 3.07 -0.38 -4.47
N GLN A 127 2.25 -0.13 -3.45
CA GLN A 127 2.72 0.52 -2.23
C GLN A 127 3.40 -0.49 -1.31
N LEU A 128 4.57 -0.11 -0.80
CA LEU A 128 5.32 -0.79 0.24
C LEU A 128 5.66 0.28 1.29
N ASP A 129 4.78 0.44 2.28
CA ASP A 129 4.87 1.48 3.31
C ASP A 129 4.97 2.90 2.71
N GLN A 130 6.12 3.55 2.86
CA GLN A 130 6.39 4.89 2.32
C GLN A 130 6.97 4.87 0.90
N ASN A 131 7.15 3.68 0.33
CA ASN A 131 7.77 3.51 -0.97
C ASN A 131 6.72 3.03 -1.97
N ILE A 132 6.75 3.58 -3.18
CA ILE A 132 5.91 3.13 -4.29
C ILE A 132 6.84 2.54 -5.33
N LEU A 133 6.68 1.24 -5.58
CA LEU A 133 7.40 0.54 -6.61
C LEU A 133 6.58 0.53 -7.89
N ILE A 134 7.18 1.01 -8.99
CA ILE A 134 6.61 0.95 -10.33
C ILE A 134 7.33 -0.15 -11.10
N GLU A 135 6.56 -1.12 -11.56
CA GLU A 135 7.05 -2.30 -12.29
C GLU A 135 6.43 -2.31 -13.68
N THR A 136 7.22 -2.65 -14.70
CA THR A 136 6.66 -2.94 -16.01
C THR A 136 5.94 -4.29 -15.95
N ASN A 137 4.74 -4.34 -16.48
CA ASN A 137 3.92 -5.56 -16.60
C ASN A 137 4.45 -6.49 -17.71
N SER A 138 5.77 -6.48 -17.92
CA SER A 138 6.53 -7.36 -18.80
C SER A 138 6.81 -8.69 -18.11
N GLN A 139 5.90 -9.15 -17.24
CA GLN A 139 5.77 -10.59 -17.12
C GLN A 139 5.37 -11.07 -18.50
N PRO A 140 6.18 -11.91 -19.17
CA PRO A 140 5.71 -12.61 -20.35
C PRO A 140 4.43 -13.28 -19.90
N GLN A 141 3.27 -12.80 -20.36
CA GLN A 141 2.01 -13.37 -19.95
C GLN A 141 2.15 -14.86 -20.19
N ASN A 142 2.13 -15.65 -19.12
CA ASN A 142 2.22 -17.11 -19.18
C ASN A 142 0.87 -17.64 -19.70
N ILE A 143 0.38 -17.04 -20.78
CA ILE A 143 -0.69 -17.52 -21.60
C ILE A 143 -0.08 -18.73 -22.29
N GLN A 144 -0.36 -19.89 -21.72
CA GLN A 144 -0.07 -21.16 -22.35
C GLN A 144 -1.13 -21.35 -23.44
N THR A 145 -0.74 -21.12 -24.69
CA THR A 145 -1.58 -21.46 -25.83
C THR A 145 -1.50 -22.96 -26.04
N ARG A 146 -2.66 -23.64 -26.09
CA ARG A 146 -2.74 -25.05 -26.42
C ARG A 146 -2.84 -25.19 -27.93
N ILE A 147 -1.85 -25.82 -28.54
CA ILE A 147 -1.91 -26.24 -29.93
C ILE A 147 -2.34 -27.71 -29.92
N SER A 148 -3.39 -28.04 -30.66
CA SER A 148 -3.91 -29.40 -30.74
C SER A 148 -4.47 -29.68 -32.13
N GLY A 149 -4.41 -30.93 -32.55
CA GLY A 149 -4.96 -31.37 -33.82
C GLY A 149 -5.27 -32.87 -33.82
N LYS A 150 -5.73 -33.36 -34.98
CA LYS A 150 -5.98 -34.78 -35.23
C LYS A 150 -5.25 -35.20 -36.50
N VAL A 151 -4.52 -36.30 -36.43
CA VAL A 151 -3.80 -36.89 -37.56
C VAL A 151 -4.63 -38.04 -38.11
N LEU A 152 -4.88 -38.02 -39.41
CA LEU A 152 -5.62 -39.05 -40.14
C LEU A 152 -4.73 -39.63 -41.25
N ALA A 153 -4.88 -40.91 -41.53
CA ALA A 153 -4.24 -41.56 -42.66
C ALA A 153 -4.87 -41.08 -43.99
N ALA A 154 -4.05 -40.84 -45.00
CA ALA A 154 -4.47 -40.23 -46.28
C ALA A 154 -5.40 -41.13 -47.11
N ASP A 155 -5.25 -42.44 -46.97
CA ASP A 155 -5.91 -43.49 -47.73
C ASP A 155 -7.28 -43.88 -47.15
N THR A 156 -7.33 -44.10 -45.84
CA THR A 156 -8.46 -44.68 -45.12
C THR A 156 -9.23 -43.67 -44.29
N LYS A 157 -8.70 -42.44 -44.15
CA LYS A 157 -9.22 -41.39 -43.24
C LYS A 157 -9.35 -41.87 -41.78
N GLN A 158 -8.67 -42.95 -41.41
CA GLN A 158 -8.65 -43.49 -40.05
C GLN A 158 -7.65 -42.72 -39.17
N PRO A 159 -7.89 -42.62 -37.86
CA PRO A 159 -6.97 -41.94 -36.94
C PRO A 159 -5.63 -42.67 -36.87
N LEU A 160 -4.54 -41.93 -37.06
CA LEU A 160 -3.19 -42.49 -37.00
C LEU A 160 -2.69 -42.51 -35.56
N VAL A 161 -2.49 -43.71 -35.01
CA VAL A 161 -2.02 -43.95 -33.65
C VAL A 161 -0.50 -43.86 -33.55
N SER A 162 0.01 -43.33 -32.43
CA SER A 162 1.45 -43.29 -32.12
C SER A 162 2.32 -42.60 -33.19
N ALA A 163 1.74 -41.70 -33.98
CA ALA A 163 2.47 -40.87 -34.92
C ALA A 163 3.20 -39.75 -34.16
N ARG A 164 4.45 -39.47 -34.57
CA ARG A 164 5.21 -38.33 -34.06
C ARG A 164 4.82 -37.08 -34.85
N VAL A 165 4.43 -36.03 -34.13
CA VAL A 165 4.18 -34.71 -34.69
C VAL A 165 5.21 -33.75 -34.12
N GLU A 166 5.94 -33.08 -35.01
CA GLU A 166 7.00 -32.13 -34.67
C GLU A 166 6.55 -30.71 -34.99
N LEU A 167 6.75 -29.80 -34.03
CA LEU A 167 6.55 -28.37 -34.22
C LEU A 167 7.89 -27.75 -34.59
N LEU A 168 7.98 -27.21 -35.81
CA LEU A 168 9.18 -26.55 -36.30
C LEU A 168 8.97 -25.03 -36.33
N ARG A 169 10.04 -24.28 -36.06
CA ARG A 169 10.07 -22.83 -36.29
C ARG A 169 10.17 -22.57 -37.80
N ASN A 170 9.33 -21.68 -38.34
CA ASN A 170 9.32 -21.42 -39.77
C ASN A 170 10.63 -20.81 -40.32
N THR A 171 11.34 -20.01 -39.52
CA THR A 171 12.59 -19.34 -39.96
C THR A 171 13.76 -20.31 -40.09
N ASP A 172 14.04 -21.07 -39.03
CA ASP A 172 15.27 -21.87 -38.92
C ASP A 172 15.02 -23.39 -39.06
N LEU A 173 13.76 -23.80 -39.26
CA LEU A 173 13.28 -25.19 -39.21
C LEU A 173 13.70 -25.94 -37.93
N GLN A 174 14.07 -25.23 -36.87
CA GLN A 174 14.46 -25.82 -35.60
C GLN A 174 13.26 -26.43 -34.87
N LEU A 175 13.49 -27.57 -34.22
CA LEU A 175 12.50 -28.27 -33.41
C LEU A 175 12.16 -27.45 -32.15
N VAL A 176 10.88 -27.09 -32.02
CA VAL A 176 10.32 -26.33 -30.90
C VAL A 176 9.66 -27.26 -29.89
N GLY A 177 9.07 -28.35 -30.37
CA GLY A 177 8.40 -29.35 -29.53
C GLY A 177 7.94 -30.56 -30.33
N GLN A 178 7.62 -31.63 -29.62
CA GLN A 178 7.13 -32.88 -30.19
C GLN A 178 5.97 -33.43 -29.34
N ALA A 179 4.99 -34.08 -29.98
CA ALA A 179 4.04 -34.95 -29.29
C ALA A 179 3.72 -36.19 -30.12
N PHE A 180 3.14 -37.15 -29.42
CA PHE A 180 2.65 -38.39 -29.97
C PHE A 180 1.13 -38.35 -30.05
N THR A 181 0.56 -39.01 -31.05
CA THR A 181 -0.89 -39.13 -31.20
C THR A 181 -1.45 -40.25 -30.31
N ASP A 182 -2.61 -39.98 -29.70
CA ASP A 182 -3.35 -40.95 -28.89
C ASP A 182 -4.04 -42.03 -29.74
N SER A 183 -4.76 -42.96 -29.08
CA SER A 183 -5.60 -44.00 -29.70
C SER A 183 -6.62 -43.49 -30.74
N ILE A 184 -6.98 -42.20 -30.67
CA ILE A 184 -7.94 -41.53 -31.55
C ILE A 184 -7.24 -40.54 -32.51
N GLY A 185 -5.91 -40.59 -32.60
CA GLY A 185 -5.12 -39.73 -33.50
C GLY A 185 -5.01 -38.28 -33.04
N ARG A 186 -5.40 -37.94 -31.80
CA ARG A 186 -5.33 -36.58 -31.25
C ARG A 186 -3.94 -36.31 -30.68
N TYR A 187 -3.46 -35.09 -30.83
CA TYR A 187 -2.25 -34.60 -30.17
C TYR A 187 -2.49 -33.21 -29.59
N GLY A 188 -1.69 -32.82 -28.61
CA GLY A 188 -1.60 -31.42 -28.23
C GLY A 188 -0.49 -31.13 -27.23
N TRP A 189 0.04 -29.92 -27.32
CA TRP A 189 1.08 -29.40 -26.43
C TRP A 189 0.73 -27.98 -25.98
N ARG A 190 1.25 -27.60 -24.82
CA ARG A 190 1.14 -26.24 -24.29
C ARG A 190 2.42 -25.49 -24.63
N VAL A 191 2.28 -24.34 -25.27
CA VAL A 191 3.41 -23.47 -25.62
C VAL A 191 3.14 -22.11 -25.01
N LEU A 192 4.18 -21.51 -24.43
CA LEU A 192 4.14 -20.14 -23.95
C LEU A 192 3.93 -19.17 -25.12
N LEU A 193 2.95 -18.28 -25.01
CA LEU A 193 2.64 -17.28 -26.04
C LEU A 193 3.86 -16.41 -26.38
N CYS A 194 4.70 -16.08 -25.40
CA CYS A 194 5.95 -15.34 -25.63
C CYS A 194 6.96 -16.10 -26.48
N THR A 195 6.95 -17.44 -26.43
CA THR A 195 7.77 -18.27 -27.33
C THR A 195 7.19 -18.25 -28.74
N LEU A 196 5.86 -18.28 -28.89
CA LEU A 196 5.19 -18.18 -30.20
C LEU A 196 5.45 -16.85 -30.91
N LEU A 197 5.33 -15.73 -30.20
CA LEU A 197 5.57 -14.40 -30.77
C LEU A 197 7.01 -14.22 -31.27
N ARG A 198 7.99 -14.79 -30.55
CA ARG A 198 9.40 -14.82 -30.97
C ARG A 198 9.69 -15.73 -32.17
N MET A 199 8.75 -16.58 -32.57
CA MET A 199 8.91 -17.48 -33.73
C MET A 199 8.30 -16.91 -35.01
N ILE A 200 7.49 -15.86 -34.91
CA ILE A 200 6.84 -15.18 -36.04
C ILE A 200 7.63 -13.93 -36.46
N ALA A 201 8.28 -13.26 -35.51
CA ALA A 201 9.18 -12.13 -35.75
C ALA A 201 10.57 -12.60 -36.19
#